data_AF-A0A7V3P7U3-F1
#
_entry.id   AF-A0A7V3P7U3-F1
#
_cell.length_a   1.000
_cell.length_b   1.000
_cell.length_c   1.000
_cell.angle_alpha   90.00
_cell.angle_beta   90.00
_cell.angle_gamma   90.00
#
_symmetry.space_group_name_H-M   'P 1'
#
loop_
_entity.id
_entity.type
_entity.pdbx_description
1 polymer ?
#
loop_
_entity_poly.entity_id
_entity_poly.type
_entity_poly.pdbx_seq_one_letter_code
_entity_poly.pdbx_strand_id
1 'polypeptide(L)' 'MRRLFKILGILTALGSVGAGVYYFLFLRSRKPQVELYFDDGSMVALPGDTPEAAPFMAAATQILRACPVSRN' A
#
# COMPACT_ATOMS: atom_id res chain seq x y z
N MET A 1 -0.02 -14.32 39.28
CA MET A 1 0.84 -13.46 38.40
C MET A 1 1.49 -14.21 37.24
N ARG A 2 2.28 -15.28 37.44
CA ARG A 2 2.95 -16.02 36.33
C ARG A 2 2.02 -16.48 35.19
N ARG A 3 0.81 -16.95 35.50
CA ARG A 3 -0.18 -17.38 34.48
C ARG A 3 -0.73 -16.20 33.66
N LEU A 4 -0.94 -15.05 34.29
CA LEU A 4 -1.41 -13.84 33.63
C LEU A 4 -0.39 -13.36 32.59
N PHE A 5 0.89 -13.28 32.96
CA PHE A 5 1.95 -12.89 32.03
C PHE A 5 2.12 -13.87 30.85
N LYS A 6 1.91 -15.17 31.07
CA LYS A 6 1.90 -16.15 29.97
C LYS A 6 0.76 -15.90 28.99
N ILE A 7 -0.46 -15.68 29.50
CA ILE A 7 -1.62 -15.39 28.65
C ILE A 7 -1.41 -14.11 27.84
N LEU A 8 -0.91 -13.05 28.50
CA LEU A 8 -0.60 -11.78 27.85
C LEU A 8 0.45 -11.98 26.75
N GLY A 9 1.54 -12.70 27.03
CA GLY A 9 2.57 -12.99 26.02
C GLY A 9 2.04 -13.76 24.81
N ILE A 10 1.18 -14.74 25.03
CA ILE A 10 0.53 -15.50 23.94
C ILE A 10 -0.37 -14.59 23.11
N LEU A 11 -1.20 -13.76 23.75
CA LEU A 11 -2.07 -12.80 23.06
C LEU A 11 -1.28 -11.77 22.26
N THR A 12 -0.19 -11.23 22.82
CA THR A 12 0.67 -10.28 22.11
C THR A 12 1.35 -10.93 20.91
N ALA A 13 1.82 -12.18 21.04
CA ALA A 13 2.42 -12.91 19.93
C ALA A 13 1.40 -13.16 18.80
N LEU A 14 0.20 -13.67 19.16
CA LEU A 14 -0.89 -13.88 18.20
C LEU A 14 -1.34 -12.58 17.53
N GLY A 15 -1.48 -11.50 18.30
CA GLY A 15 -1.82 -10.18 17.77
C GLY A 15 -0.78 -9.65 16.81
N SER A 16 0.51 -9.83 17.11
CA SER A 16 1.61 -9.39 16.25
C SER A 16 1.65 -10.16 14.93
N VAL A 17 1.47 -11.48 14.98
CA VAL A 17 1.38 -12.32 13.77
C VAL A 17 0.15 -11.94 12.94
N GLY A 18 -1.01 -11.78 13.58
CA GLY A 18 -2.24 -11.36 12.91
C GLY A 18 -2.10 -10.01 12.22
N ALA A 19 -1.51 -9.01 12.91
CA ALA A 19 -1.24 -7.70 12.33
C ALA A 19 -0.26 -7.77 11.15
N GLY A 20 0.79 -8.58 11.25
CA GLY A 20 1.77 -8.78 10.18
C GLY A 20 1.13 -9.41 8.93
N VAL A 21 0.30 -10.44 9.11
CA VAL A 21 -0.44 -11.08 8.01
C VAL A 21 -1.41 -10.08 7.37
N TYR A 22 -2.16 -9.33 8.18
CA TYR A 22 -3.09 -8.32 7.67
C TYR A 22 -2.37 -7.23 6.88
N TYR A 23 -1.24 -6.73 7.41
CA TYR A 23 -0.42 -5.75 6.71
C TYR A 23 0.06 -6.30 5.36
N PHE A 24 0.60 -7.52 5.33
CA PHE A 24 1.15 -8.11 4.11
C PHE A 24 0.07 -8.34 3.03
N LEU A 25 -1.11 -8.81 3.42
CA LEU A 25 -2.18 -9.15 2.49
C LEU A 25 -2.94 -7.92 1.98
N PHE A 26 -3.18 -6.93 2.85
CA PHE A 26 -4.14 -5.86 2.55
C PHE A 26 -3.51 -4.46 2.43
N LEU A 27 -2.42 -4.18 3.16
CA LEU A 27 -1.80 -2.84 3.17
C LEU A 27 -0.53 -2.76 2.33
N ARG A 28 0.25 -3.85 2.27
CA ARG A 28 1.55 -3.88 1.58
C ARG A 28 1.39 -3.79 0.06
N SER A 29 0.28 -4.28 -0.48
CA SER A 29 0.00 -4.17 -1.91
C SER A 29 -0.07 -2.70 -2.30
N ARG A 30 0.96 -2.21 -3.00
CA ARG A 30 0.95 -0.88 -3.61
C ARG A 30 -0.19 -0.84 -4.60
N LYS A 31 -1.30 -0.22 -4.19
CA LYS A 31 -2.40 0.04 -5.10
C LYS A 31 -1.91 1.04 -6.16
N PRO A 32 -2.34 0.88 -7.42
CA PRO A 32 -2.03 1.90 -8.43
C PRO A 32 -2.58 3.25 -7.96
N GLN A 33 -1.74 4.28 -8.06
CA GLN A 33 -2.10 5.65 -7.69
C GLN A 33 -1.33 6.62 -8.56
N VAL A 34 -1.87 7.84 -8.68
CA VAL A 34 -1.26 8.95 -9.41
C VAL A 34 -0.82 9.98 -8.39
N GLU A 35 0.46 10.33 -8.40
CA GLU A 35 1.01 11.39 -7.56
C GLU A 35 1.39 12.58 -8.45
N LEU A 36 0.81 13.73 -8.16
CA LEU A 36 1.10 15.00 -8.83
C LEU A 36 1.93 15.86 -7.88
N TYR A 37 3.10 16.26 -8.37
CA TYR A 37 4.05 17.12 -7.66
C TYR A 37 4.01 18.51 -8.29
N PHE A 38 3.87 19.54 -7.45
CA PHE A 38 3.79 20.93 -7.88
C PHE A 38 5.06 21.69 -7.47
N ASP A 39 5.36 22.77 -8.18
CA ASP A 39 6.59 23.56 -7.98
C ASP A 39 6.64 24.26 -6.61
N ASP A 40 5.48 24.48 -5.98
CA ASP A 40 5.37 24.99 -4.62
C ASP A 40 5.71 23.94 -3.54
N GLY A 41 6.06 22.72 -3.96
CA GLY A 41 6.36 21.60 -3.09
C GLY A 41 5.13 20.86 -2.59
N SER A 42 3.92 21.27 -3.00
CA SER A 42 2.70 20.52 -2.67
C SER A 42 2.62 19.23 -3.49
N MET A 43 1.87 18.26 -2.94
CA MET A 43 1.64 16.97 -3.57
C MET A 43 0.18 16.58 -3.45
N VAL A 44 -0.39 16.07 -4.54
CA VAL A 44 -1.72 15.46 -4.57
C VAL A 44 -1.59 13.99 -4.96
N ALA A 45 -2.08 13.11 -4.10
CA ALA A 45 -2.17 11.67 -4.38
C ALA A 45 -3.62 11.29 -4.71
N LEU A 46 -3.83 10.77 -5.91
CA LEU A 46 -5.12 10.28 -6.39
C LEU A 46 -5.10 8.75 -6.42
N PRO A 47 -6.04 8.07 -5.73
CA PRO A 47 -6.23 6.63 -5.91
C PRO A 47 -6.50 6.30 -7.38
N GLY A 48 -5.92 5.22 -7.90
CA GLY A 48 -6.01 4.89 -9.33
C GLY A 48 -7.41 4.52 -9.82
N ASP A 49 -8.36 4.31 -8.92
CA ASP A 49 -9.77 4.02 -9.19
C ASP A 49 -10.67 5.26 -9.19
N THR A 50 -10.14 6.47 -8.95
CA THR A 50 -10.95 7.69 -9.03
C THR A 50 -11.11 8.21 -10.47
N PRO A 51 -12.21 8.92 -10.77
CA PRO A 51 -12.41 9.53 -12.09
C PRO A 51 -11.29 10.50 -12.50
N GLU A 52 -10.73 11.23 -11.54
CA GLU A 52 -9.65 12.21 -11.76
C GLU A 52 -8.33 11.55 -12.15
N ALA A 53 -8.08 10.34 -11.66
CA ALA A 53 -6.88 9.55 -12.00
C ALA A 53 -6.99 8.87 -13.36
N ALA A 54 -8.20 8.62 -13.87
CA ALA A 54 -8.46 7.83 -15.08
C ALA A 54 -7.61 8.20 -16.31
N PRO A 55 -7.49 9.47 -16.74
CA PRO A 55 -6.68 9.82 -17.91
C PRO A 55 -5.18 9.51 -17.71
N PHE A 56 -4.64 9.78 -16.51
CA PHE A 56 -3.25 9.50 -16.17
C PHE A 56 -2.98 7.99 -16.10
N MET A 57 -3.91 7.24 -15.52
CA MET A 57 -3.84 5.78 -15.41
C MET A 57 -3.84 5.11 -16.79
N ALA A 58 -4.65 5.60 -17.74
CA ALA A 58 -4.67 5.10 -19.11
C ALA A 58 -3.32 5.30 -19.81
N ALA A 59 -2.76 6.51 -19.73
CA ALA A 59 -1.45 6.84 -20.30
C ALA A 59 -0.31 6.02 -19.67
N ALA A 60 -0.27 5.96 -18.33
CA ALA A 60 0.74 5.19 -17.61
C ALA A 60 0.67 3.70 -17.96
N THR A 61 -0.54 3.13 -18.07
CA THR A 61 -0.73 1.73 -18.48
C THR A 61 -0.22 1.47 -19.90
N GLN A 62 -0.50 2.39 -20.83
CA GLN A 62 -0.01 2.29 -22.20
C GLN A 62 1.52 2.30 -22.25
N ILE A 63 2.16 3.22 -21.53
CA ILE A 63 3.62 3.34 -21.47
C ILE A 63 4.25 2.10 -20.83
N LEU A 64 3.73 1.63 -19.69
CA LEU A 64 4.25 0.45 -19.00
C LEU A 64 4.12 -0.84 -19.83
N ARG A 65 3.10 -0.94 -20.68
CA ARG A 65 2.98 -2.06 -21.64
C ARG A 65 4.02 -1.98 -22.76
N ALA A 66 4.31 -0.78 -23.25
CA ALA A 66 5.30 -0.57 -24.31
C ALA A 66 6.74 -0.70 -23.78
N CYS A 67 6.98 -0.24 -22.56
CA CYS A 67 8.28 -0.23 -21.88
C CYS A 67 8.13 -0.87 -20.49
N PRO A 68 8.12 -2.21 -20.39
CA PRO A 68 8.01 -2.89 -19.11
C PRO A 68 9.22 -2.57 -18.23
N VAL A 69 8.98 -1.91 -17.11
CA VAL A 69 9.99 -1.81 -16.04
C VAL A 69 9.95 -3.10 -15.24
N SER A 70 11.10 -3.79 -15.15
CA SER A 70 11.23 -4.99 -14.31
C SER A 70 10.89 -4.62 -12.86
N ARG A 71 9.98 -5.37 -12.24
CA ARG A 71 9.76 -5.30 -10.80
C ARG A 71 11.00 -5.92 -10.13
N ASN A 72 11.90 -5.08 -9.62
CA ASN A 72 12.91 -5.53 -8.65
C ASN A 72 12.24 -5.98 -7.35
#